data_AF-A0A959E7U2-F1
#
_entry.id   AF-A0A959E7U2-F1
#
_cell.length_a   1.000
_cell.length_b   1.000
_cell.length_c   1.000
_cell.angle_alpha   90.00
_cell.angle_beta   90.00
_cell.angle_gamma   90.00
#
_symmetry.space_group_name_H-M   'P 1'
#
loop_
_entity.id
_entity.type
_entity.pdbx_description
1 polymer ?
#
loop_
_entity_poly.entity_id
_entity_poly.type
_entity_poly.pdbx_seq_one_letter_code
_entity_poly.pdbx_strand_id
1 'polypeptide(L)'
;MKKTIKRTIVGTLLFATMATAGLVALIFYPQSLFANKFDYNQFTVYYNKDYKIDKEAFQPILDGAYRLVEKSELHNPDFKYKVFLAHNNIFNKIESLQGG
;
A
#
# COMPACT_ATOMS: atom_id res chain seq x y z
N MET A 1 -29.99 19.23 25.83
CA MET A 1 -29.73 17.95 25.15
C MET A 1 -29.58 18.07 23.63
N LYS A 2 -30.51 18.70 22.88
CA LYS A 2 -30.40 18.83 21.39
C LYS A 2 -29.10 19.50 20.90
N LYS A 3 -28.58 20.50 21.62
CA LYS A 3 -27.34 21.23 21.24
C LYS A 3 -26.08 20.38 21.45
N THR A 4 -26.03 19.58 22.52
CA THR A 4 -24.93 18.67 22.83
C THR A 4 -24.87 17.53 21.81
N ILE A 5 -26.02 16.94 21.45
CA ILE A 5 -26.12 15.88 20.43
C ILE A 5 -25.66 16.39 19.06
N LYS A 6 -26.12 17.57 18.62
CA LYS A 6 -25.65 18.18 17.37
C LYS A 6 -24.14 18.39 17.37
N ARG A 7 -23.57 18.84 18.49
CA ARG A 7 -22.13 19.10 18.62
C ARG A 7 -21.31 17.81 18.56
N THR A 8 -21.80 16.72 19.15
CA THR A 8 -21.17 15.40 19.05
C THR A 8 -21.20 14.88 17.61
N ILE A 9 -22.36 14.95 16.94
CA ILE A 9 -22.50 14.52 15.53
C ILE A 9 -21.55 15.28 14.61
N VAL A 10 -21.48 16.62 14.76
CA VAL A 10 -20.55 17.44 13.98
C VAL A 10 -19.10 17.05 14.26
N GLY A 11 -18.73 16.84 15.53
CA GLY A 11 -17.39 16.40 15.90
C GLY A 11 -17.00 15.05 15.30
N THR A 12 -17.90 14.06 15.38
CA THR A 12 -17.67 12.73 14.79
C THR A 12 -17.56 12.79 13.27
N LEU A 13 -18.40 13.60 12.62
CA LEU A 13 -18.36 13.78 11.17
C LEU A 13 -17.03 14.43 10.73
N LEU A 14 -16.57 15.44 11.46
CA LEU A 14 -15.31 16.12 11.18
C LEU A 14 -14.12 15.17 11.35
N PHE A 15 -14.12 14.37 12.42
CA PHE A 15 -13.10 13.36 12.65
C PHE A 15 -13.08 12.29 11.56
N ALA A 16 -14.24 11.75 11.18
CA ALA A 16 -14.36 10.76 10.12
C ALA A 16 -13.87 11.32 8.77
N THR A 17 -14.20 12.58 8.47
CA THR A 17 -13.73 13.26 7.25
C THR A 17 -12.22 13.41 7.27
N MET A 18 -11.63 13.82 8.39
CA MET A 18 -10.20 14.02 8.54
C MET A 18 -9.43 12.71 8.46
N ALA A 19 -9.93 11.64 9.09
CA ALA A 19 -9.37 10.29 8.99
C ALA A 19 -9.41 9.77 7.55
N THR A 20 -10.54 9.93 6.86
CA THR A 20 -10.68 9.50 5.46
C THR A 20 -9.74 10.27 4.55
N ALA A 21 -9.64 11.60 4.71
CA ALA A 21 -8.73 12.44 3.94
C ALA A 21 -7.25 12.03 4.16
N GLY A 22 -6.87 11.73 5.40
CA GLY A 22 -5.54 11.22 5.72
C GLY A 22 -5.24 9.89 5.04
N LEU A 23 -6.20 8.97 5.03
CA LEU A 23 -6.06 7.65 4.39
C LEU A 23 -5.95 7.78 2.86
N VAL A 24 -6.77 8.62 2.25
CA VAL A 24 -6.68 8.98 0.82
C VAL A 24 -5.30 9.58 0.51
N ALA A 25 -4.83 10.53 1.32
CA ALA A 25 -3.51 11.12 1.13
C ALA A 25 -2.38 10.08 1.19
N LEU A 26 -2.45 9.11 2.11
CA LEU A 26 -1.47 8.02 2.20
C LEU A 26 -1.45 7.10 0.98
N ILE A 27 -2.62 6.81 0.40
CA ILE A 27 -2.73 5.96 -0.79
C ILE A 27 -2.16 6.68 -2.03
N PHE A 28 -2.50 7.95 -2.23
CA PHE A 28 -2.11 8.70 -3.43
C PHE A 28 -0.71 9.34 -3.32
N TYR A 29 -0.21 9.57 -2.11
CA TYR A 29 1.09 10.20 -1.86
C TYR A 29 1.98 9.35 -0.93
N PRO A 30 2.37 8.14 -1.35
CA PRO A 30 3.32 7.32 -0.59
C PRO A 30 4.67 8.03 -0.36
N GLN A 31 4.98 9.05 -1.18
CA GLN A 31 6.21 9.84 -1.08
C GLN A 31 6.36 10.62 0.24
N SER A 32 5.27 10.96 0.93
CA SER A 32 5.41 11.60 2.25
C SER A 32 6.01 10.65 3.31
N LEU A 33 5.84 9.34 3.14
CA LEU A 33 6.48 8.32 3.98
C LEU A 33 7.86 7.89 3.45
N PHE A 34 8.06 7.98 2.14
CA PHE A 34 9.29 7.57 1.46
C PHE A 34 9.86 8.73 0.62
N ALA A 35 10.90 9.37 1.13
CA ALA A 35 11.46 10.60 0.57
C ALA A 35 11.99 10.47 -0.87
N ASN A 36 12.32 9.25 -1.31
CA ASN A 36 12.89 9.00 -2.63
C ASN A 36 12.11 7.92 -3.39
N LYS A 37 12.16 8.02 -4.72
CA LYS A 37 11.68 6.98 -5.63
C LYS A 37 12.61 6.83 -6.82
N PHE A 38 12.60 5.66 -7.44
CA PHE A 38 13.12 5.49 -8.79
C PHE A 38 12.26 4.50 -9.56
N ASP A 39 12.20 4.69 -10.87
CA ASP A 39 11.47 3.83 -11.79
C ASP A 39 12.44 2.88 -12.50
N TYR A 40 12.03 1.62 -12.65
CA TYR A 40 12.77 0.60 -13.38
C TYR A 40 11.80 -0.40 -14.03
N ASN A 41 11.79 -0.45 -15.36
CA ASN A 41 10.84 -1.25 -16.15
C ASN A 41 9.38 -1.02 -15.70
N GLN A 42 8.73 -2.06 -15.18
CA GLN A 42 7.34 -2.04 -14.73
C GLN A 42 7.21 -1.78 -13.20
N PHE A 43 8.31 -1.41 -12.52
CA PHE A 43 8.33 -1.17 -11.08
C PHE A 43 8.65 0.29 -10.76
N THR A 44 7.90 0.84 -9.80
CA THR A 44 8.31 2.05 -9.06
C THR A 44 8.74 1.63 -7.67
N VAL A 45 10.01 1.89 -7.33
CA VAL A 45 10.59 1.56 -6.04
C VAL A 45 10.63 2.81 -5.16
N TYR A 46 10.04 2.72 -3.98
CA TYR A 46 10.02 3.78 -2.98
C TYR A 46 10.99 3.43 -1.85
N TYR A 47 11.77 4.41 -1.39
CA TYR A 47 12.73 4.21 -0.30
C TYR A 47 12.92 5.45 0.56
N ASN A 48 13.33 5.24 1.80
CA ASN A 48 13.57 6.33 2.74
C ASN A 48 14.90 7.06 2.43
N LYS A 49 14.96 8.35 2.75
CA LYS A 49 16.09 9.26 2.51
C LYS A 49 17.41 8.75 3.08
N ASP A 50 17.33 8.07 4.21
CA ASP A 50 18.48 7.61 4.97
C ASP A 50 19.18 6.40 4.31
N TYR A 51 18.51 5.73 3.37
CA TYR A 51 19.07 4.61 2.63
C TYR A 51 19.65 5.09 1.29
N LYS A 52 20.96 4.89 1.12
CA LYS A 52 21.59 4.93 -0.20
C LYS A 52 21.31 3.61 -0.90
N ILE A 53 20.34 3.60 -1.80
CA ILE A 53 20.11 2.44 -2.66
C ILE A 53 21.14 2.42 -3.77
N ASP A 54 21.87 1.31 -3.87
CA ASP A 54 22.62 0.94 -5.05
C ASP A 54 21.65 0.39 -6.10
N LYS A 55 21.39 1.19 -7.13
CA LYS A 55 20.45 0.85 -8.19
C LYS A 55 20.93 -0.36 -9.00
N GLU A 56 22.23 -0.47 -9.24
CA GLU A 56 22.80 -1.54 -10.08
C GLU A 56 22.67 -2.90 -9.39
N ALA A 57 22.83 -2.93 -8.06
CA ALA A 57 22.59 -4.14 -7.27
C ALA A 57 21.12 -4.56 -7.21
N PHE A 58 20.18 -3.60 -7.29
CA PHE A 58 18.73 -3.88 -7.20
C PHE A 58 18.10 -4.32 -8.52
N GLN A 59 18.59 -3.84 -9.66
CA GLN A 59 18.08 -4.20 -10.99
C GLN A 59 17.94 -5.71 -11.22
N PRO A 60 18.95 -6.56 -10.96
CA PRO A 60 18.83 -7.99 -11.20
C PRO A 60 17.79 -8.67 -10.29
N ILE A 61 17.56 -8.14 -9.09
CA ILE A 61 16.51 -8.62 -8.17
C ILE A 61 15.13 -8.30 -8.75
N LEU A 62 14.95 -7.07 -9.24
CA LEU A 62 13.70 -6.63 -9.87
C LEU A 62 13.43 -7.40 -11.17
N ASP A 63 14.45 -7.70 -11.96
CA ASP A 63 14.32 -8.54 -13.15
C ASP A 63 13.91 -9.98 -12.80
N GLY A 64 14.49 -10.54 -11.74
CA GLY A 64 14.10 -11.84 -11.21
C GLY A 64 12.63 -11.85 -10.77
N ALA A 65 12.22 -10.83 -10.03
CA ALA A 65 10.82 -10.66 -9.62
C ALA A 65 9.88 -10.50 -10.82
N TYR A 66 10.28 -9.72 -11.83
CA TYR A 66 9.50 -9.55 -13.05
C TYR A 66 9.26 -10.88 -13.75
N ARG A 67 10.31 -11.69 -13.97
CA ARG A 67 10.21 -12.99 -14.64
C ARG A 67 9.31 -13.98 -13.92
N LEU A 68 9.26 -13.92 -12.58
CA LEU A 68 8.35 -14.74 -11.79
C LEU A 68 6.89 -14.30 -11.98
N VAL A 69 6.66 -12.99 -12.02
CA VAL A 69 5.31 -12.42 -12.22
C VAL A 69 4.85 -12.58 -13.66
N GLU A 70 5.71 -12.39 -14.65
CA GLU A 70 5.42 -12.48 -16.09
C GLU A 70 4.81 -13.81 -16.49
N LYS A 71 5.26 -14.90 -15.85
CA LYS A 71 4.71 -16.25 -16.09
C LYS A 71 3.51 -16.59 -15.22
N SER A 72 3.19 -15.74 -14.25
CA SER A 72 2.05 -15.93 -13.37
C SER A 72 0.78 -15.39 -14.00
N GLU A 73 -0.36 -15.89 -13.52
CA GLU A 73 -1.67 -15.37 -13.92
C GLU A 73 -1.79 -13.86 -13.70
N LEU A 74 -1.04 -13.30 -12.72
CA LEU A 74 -1.03 -11.88 -12.36
C LEU A 74 -0.61 -10.96 -13.52
N HIS A 75 0.07 -11.50 -14.52
CA HIS A 75 0.52 -10.75 -15.69
C HIS A 75 -0.45 -10.83 -16.87
N ASN A 76 -1.54 -11.60 -16.75
CA ASN A 76 -2.53 -11.69 -17.80
C ASN A 76 -3.43 -10.43 -17.77
N PRO A 77 -3.46 -9.61 -18.84
CA PRO A 77 -4.27 -8.39 -18.89
C PRO A 77 -5.77 -8.64 -18.81
N ASP A 78 -6.24 -9.85 -19.11
CA ASP A 78 -7.64 -10.24 -19.00
C ASP A 78 -8.07 -10.54 -17.55
N PHE A 79 -7.10 -10.79 -16.66
CA PHE A 79 -7.37 -11.02 -15.25
C PHE A 79 -7.38 -9.70 -14.46
N LYS A 80 -8.58 -9.25 -14.07
CA LYS A 80 -8.76 -8.13 -13.14
C LYS A 80 -8.82 -8.63 -11.70
N TYR A 81 -7.72 -8.46 -10.97
CA TYR A 81 -7.66 -8.79 -9.55
C TYR A 81 -8.37 -7.73 -8.69
N LYS A 82 -9.38 -8.14 -7.92
CA LYS A 82 -10.07 -7.25 -6.97
C LYS A 82 -9.33 -7.11 -5.64
N VAL A 83 -8.55 -8.11 -5.22
CA VAL A 83 -7.79 -8.14 -3.97
C VAL A 83 -6.49 -8.90 -4.20
N PHE A 84 -5.35 -8.31 -3.83
CA PHE A 84 -4.03 -8.94 -3.87
C PHE A 84 -3.52 -9.13 -2.44
N LEU A 85 -3.40 -10.39 -1.99
CA LEU A 85 -2.88 -10.73 -0.67
C LEU A 85 -1.41 -11.12 -0.79
N ALA A 86 -0.51 -10.19 -0.45
CA ALA A 86 0.91 -10.49 -0.36
C ALA A 86 1.18 -11.47 0.80
N HIS A 87 2.10 -12.40 0.61
CA HIS A 87 2.54 -13.34 1.66
C HIS A 87 3.13 -12.56 2.85
N ASN A 88 2.79 -12.98 4.08
CA ASN A 88 3.21 -12.35 5.36
C ASN A 88 2.62 -10.94 5.66
N ASN A 89 1.42 -10.66 5.16
CA ASN A 89 0.60 -9.51 5.59
C ASN A 89 -0.07 -9.80 6.96
N ILE A 90 -0.29 -8.76 7.77
CA ILE A 90 -1.10 -8.79 9.01
C ILE A 90 -2.44 -9.51 8.81
N PHE A 91 -3.10 -9.34 7.66
CA PHE A 91 -4.34 -10.03 7.30
C PHE A 91 -4.18 -11.55 7.14
N ASN A 92 -3.03 -12.04 6.64
CA ASN A 92 -2.76 -13.48 6.55
C ASN A 92 -2.54 -14.11 7.93
N LYS A 93 -2.10 -13.33 8.93
CA LYS A 93 -1.94 -13.80 10.32
C LYS A 93 -3.28 -14.00 11.02
N ILE A 94 -4.35 -13.32 10.58
CA ILE A 94 -5.68 -13.45 11.19
C ILE A 94 -6.32 -14.79 10.78
N GLU A 95 -6.15 -15.26 9.54
CA GLU A 95 -6.62 -16.58 9.12
C GLU A 95 -5.94 -17.72 9.89
N SER A 96 -4.65 -17.59 10.22
CA SER A 96 -3.94 -18.59 11.05
C SER A 96 -4.42 -18.65 12.51
N LEU A 97 -5.17 -17.64 12.99
CA LEU A 97 -5.71 -17.60 14.36
C LEU A 97 -7.15 -18.14 14.44
N GLN A 98 -7.83 -18.34 13.32
CA GLN A 98 -9.21 -18.87 13.27
C GLN A 98 -9.28 -20.38 12.97
N GLY A 99 -8.14 -21.03 12.77
CA GLY A 99 -8.04 -22.46 12.44
C GLY A 99 -7.10 -23.26 13.35
N GLY A 100 -7.25 -23.12 14.67
CA GLY A 100 -6.60 -23.95 15.69
C GLY A 100 -7.59 -24.50 16.68
#